data_AF-A0A0Q8CNM3-F1
#
_entry.id   AF-A0A0Q8CNM3-F1
#
_cell.length_a   1.000
_cell.length_b   1.000
_cell.length_c   1.000
_cell.angle_alpha   90.00
_cell.angle_beta   90.00
_cell.angle_gamma   90.00
#
_symmetry.space_group_name_H-M   'P 1'
#
loop_
_entity.id
_entity.type
_entity.pdbx_description
1 polymer ?
#
loop_
_entity_poly.entity_id
_entity_poly.type
_entity_poly.pdbx_seq_one_letter_code
_entity_poly.pdbx_strand_id
1 'polypeptide(L)'
;MKRWILITAALVVGVIAAVVALPGVVGTSYAAWNATAPVTTGISAGTWAATPVAGPVTAGSGPTKIIALNWQLSSPVQFCTSGLKVGTTSSTPVPWVLSIDTKQAPFNGAAPTQVEPTATLSGPNANGILTITGANSISGAQTQDVTICLYTGGMPPAVATAGPSTYTVGAFGITSYNGFDYACISGTVTGYSEFYVGWTATLDWDALLAAKYGRGSTEYKALIVKPLGSWAATSPRGGGTMAVTRSGNVYTGTGNDGWTSSGIKSGETQVVTACT
;
A
#
# COMPACT_ATOMS: atom_id res chain seq x y z
N MET A 1 -76.48 32.56 38.45
CA MET A 1 -76.45 33.21 37.12
C MET A 1 -75.24 32.70 36.37
N LYS A 2 -75.44 32.15 35.15
CA LYS A 2 -74.53 32.06 33.98
C LYS A 2 -73.03 31.73 34.21
N ARG A 3 -72.34 30.82 33.52
CA ARG A 3 -72.60 29.84 32.44
C ARG A 3 -71.20 29.32 31.97
N TRP A 4 -70.95 28.00 31.91
CA TRP A 4 -69.94 27.24 31.12
C TRP A 4 -68.43 27.49 31.39
N ILE A 5 -67.48 26.53 31.43
CA ILE A 5 -67.09 25.44 30.51
C ILE A 5 -66.32 24.37 31.35
N LEU A 6 -66.83 23.14 31.57
CA LEU A 6 -66.56 21.88 30.84
C LEU A 6 -65.09 21.53 30.49
N ILE A 7 -64.48 20.76 31.39
CA ILE A 7 -63.77 19.47 31.20
C ILE A 7 -63.38 19.10 29.75
N THR A 8 -62.08 18.87 29.52
CA THR A 8 -61.63 17.83 28.57
C THR A 8 -60.31 17.21 29.05
N ALA A 9 -60.44 16.07 29.72
CA ALA A 9 -59.38 15.07 29.79
C ALA A 9 -59.36 14.31 28.47
N ALA A 10 -58.25 14.33 27.73
CA ALA A 10 -57.84 13.33 26.73
C ALA A 10 -56.60 13.81 25.97
N LEU A 11 -55.39 13.48 26.43
CA LEU A 11 -54.21 13.29 25.57
C LEU A 11 -53.03 12.71 26.38
N VAL A 12 -53.27 11.59 27.06
CA VAL A 12 -52.22 10.70 27.58
C VAL A 12 -52.57 9.26 27.18
N VAL A 13 -52.69 9.01 25.87
CA VAL A 13 -52.52 7.72 25.18
C VAL A 13 -52.47 8.08 23.69
N GLY A 14 -51.31 8.00 23.04
CA GLY A 14 -51.27 8.29 21.60
C GLY A 14 -49.92 8.47 20.93
N VAL A 15 -48.85 7.77 21.33
CA VAL A 15 -47.71 7.51 20.43
C VAL A 15 -47.05 6.16 20.79
N ILE A 16 -47.71 5.06 20.45
CA ILE A 16 -47.03 3.80 20.13
C ILE A 16 -47.52 3.41 18.73
N ALA A 17 -46.57 3.03 17.88
CA ALA A 17 -46.72 2.51 16.53
C ALA A 17 -46.88 3.54 15.39
N ALA A 18 -45.74 4.09 14.95
CA ALA A 18 -45.34 4.11 13.53
C ALA A 18 -43.98 4.83 13.32
N VAL A 19 -42.85 4.18 13.63
CA VAL A 19 -41.70 4.18 12.71
C VAL A 19 -41.04 2.80 12.84
N VAL A 20 -41.51 1.94 11.96
CA VAL A 20 -40.86 0.71 11.53
C VAL A 20 -39.43 1.05 11.08
N ALA A 21 -38.47 0.26 11.56
CA ALA A 21 -37.19 -0.05 10.94
C ALA A 21 -36.78 0.83 9.75
N LEU A 22 -35.93 1.82 10.02
CA LEU A 22 -34.86 2.14 9.07
C LEU A 22 -33.60 1.50 9.63
N PRO A 23 -32.95 0.54 8.93
CA PRO A 23 -31.54 0.31 9.19
C PRO A 23 -30.89 1.67 8.96
N GLY A 24 -30.32 2.25 10.03
CA GLY A 24 -29.43 3.39 9.91
C GLY A 24 -28.30 2.93 9.01
N VAL A 25 -28.45 3.19 7.72
CA VAL A 25 -27.36 3.26 6.76
C VAL A 25 -26.34 4.13 7.47
N VAL A 26 -25.24 3.51 7.86
CA VAL A 26 -24.02 4.22 8.24
C VAL A 26 -23.72 5.03 6.99
N GLY A 27 -24.21 6.26 6.95
CA GLY A 27 -23.93 7.18 5.87
C GLY A 27 -22.42 7.25 5.85
N THR A 28 -21.82 6.74 4.79
CA THR A 28 -20.43 7.03 4.48
C THR A 28 -20.33 8.54 4.52
N SER A 29 -19.73 9.06 5.59
CA SER A 29 -19.37 10.46 5.69
C SER A 29 -18.39 10.72 4.56
N TYR A 30 -18.88 11.16 3.41
CA TYR A 30 -18.04 11.75 2.38
C TYR A 30 -17.58 13.09 2.95
N ALA A 31 -16.50 13.05 3.74
CA ALA A 31 -15.69 14.22 3.95
C ALA A 31 -15.12 14.58 2.57
N ALA A 32 -15.74 15.59 1.94
CA ALA A 32 -15.21 16.20 0.73
C ALA A 32 -13.81 16.73 1.06
N TRP A 33 -12.79 15.98 0.65
CA TRP A 33 -11.39 16.36 0.73
C TRP A 33 -11.20 17.64 -0.06
N ASN A 34 -10.92 18.74 0.63
CA ASN A 34 -10.42 19.95 -0.01
C ASN A 34 -8.93 19.71 -0.32
N ALA A 35 -8.68 19.12 -1.48
CA ALA A 35 -7.36 18.74 -1.97
C ALA A 35 -6.55 19.97 -2.42
N THR A 36 -6.12 20.81 -1.48
CA THR A 36 -5.14 21.87 -1.80
C THR A 36 -4.34 22.28 -0.56
N ALA A 37 -3.51 21.37 -0.06
CA ALA A 37 -2.29 21.75 0.64
C ALA A 37 -1.12 21.38 -0.28
N PRO A 38 -0.22 22.31 -0.65
CA PRO A 38 0.91 21.99 -1.50
C PRO A 38 1.85 21.04 -0.74
N VAL A 39 1.88 19.78 -1.17
CA VAL A 39 2.82 18.77 -0.66
C VAL A 39 4.14 18.98 -1.39
N THR A 40 5.12 19.59 -0.74
CA THR A 40 6.46 19.81 -1.34
C THR A 40 7.36 18.57 -1.31
N THR A 41 6.92 17.45 -0.72
CA THR A 41 7.65 16.18 -0.74
C THR A 41 6.74 15.00 -1.03
N GLY A 42 6.06 15.05 -2.18
CA GLY A 42 5.46 13.83 -2.75
C GLY A 42 6.59 12.82 -2.99
N ILE A 43 6.41 11.58 -2.52
CA ILE A 43 7.28 10.48 -2.95
C ILE A 43 7.01 10.32 -4.45
N SER A 44 7.90 10.86 -5.28
CA SER A 44 7.88 10.59 -6.70
C SER A 44 8.15 9.10 -6.84
N ALA A 45 7.23 8.36 -7.46
CA ALA A 45 7.66 7.14 -8.12
C ALA A 45 8.81 7.51 -9.06
N GLY A 46 9.77 6.62 -9.21
CA GLY A 46 10.71 6.76 -10.32
C GLY A 46 9.90 6.93 -11.62
N THR A 47 10.44 7.64 -12.59
CA THR A 47 9.81 7.68 -13.92
C THR A 47 10.03 6.31 -14.56
N TRP A 48 9.06 5.40 -14.40
CA TRP A 48 9.07 4.10 -15.05
C TRP A 48 8.56 4.23 -16.47
N ALA A 49 9.13 3.47 -17.40
CA ALA A 49 8.52 3.30 -18.72
C ALA A 49 7.10 2.72 -18.55
N ALA A 50 6.15 3.16 -19.38
CA ALA A 50 4.77 2.70 -19.34
C ALA A 50 4.70 1.17 -19.30
N THR A 51 3.87 0.62 -18.40
CA THR A 51 3.67 -0.83 -18.24
C THR A 51 3.20 -1.43 -19.56
N PRO A 52 4.00 -2.25 -20.26
CA PRO A 52 3.55 -2.91 -21.48
C PRO A 52 2.59 -4.05 -21.14
N VAL A 53 1.84 -4.49 -22.16
CA VAL A 53 0.87 -5.60 -22.04
C VAL A 53 1.53 -6.93 -21.65
N ALA A 54 2.84 -7.08 -21.93
CA ALA A 54 3.67 -8.16 -21.44
C ALA A 54 4.58 -7.61 -20.32
N GLY A 55 4.64 -8.33 -19.19
CA GLY A 55 5.48 -7.96 -18.06
C GLY A 55 6.98 -7.89 -18.40
N PRO A 56 7.83 -7.46 -17.45
CA PRO A 56 9.26 -7.18 -17.67
C PRO A 56 10.09 -8.41 -18.08
N VAL A 57 9.57 -9.61 -17.85
CA VAL A 57 10.19 -10.88 -18.22
C VAL A 57 9.31 -11.53 -19.27
N THR A 58 9.88 -11.77 -20.45
CA THR A 58 9.20 -12.38 -21.59
C THR A 58 9.98 -13.58 -22.10
N ALA A 59 9.30 -14.47 -22.83
CA ALA A 59 9.99 -15.51 -23.58
C ALA A 59 10.87 -14.85 -24.64
N GLY A 60 12.13 -15.27 -24.73
CA GLY A 60 13.07 -14.81 -25.74
C GLY A 60 12.86 -15.50 -27.08
N SER A 61 13.93 -15.61 -27.87
CA SER A 61 13.87 -16.24 -29.18
C SER A 61 13.59 -17.76 -29.11
N GLY A 62 13.10 -18.29 -30.22
CA GLY A 62 12.87 -19.72 -30.38
C GLY A 62 11.61 -20.23 -29.68
N PRO A 63 11.56 -21.53 -29.35
CA PRO A 63 10.34 -22.19 -28.87
C PRO A 63 10.08 -22.01 -27.36
N THR A 64 10.76 -21.10 -26.67
CA THR A 64 10.64 -20.89 -25.22
C THR A 64 9.26 -20.36 -24.84
N LYS A 65 8.73 -20.79 -23.70
CA LYS A 65 7.50 -20.27 -23.10
C LYS A 65 7.68 -20.05 -21.60
N ILE A 66 7.04 -19.01 -21.07
CA ILE A 66 6.88 -18.81 -19.63
C ILE A 66 5.59 -19.50 -19.21
N ILE A 67 5.68 -20.45 -18.28
CA ILE A 67 4.54 -21.23 -17.77
C ILE A 67 3.94 -20.56 -16.55
N ALA A 68 4.79 -20.05 -15.68
CA ALA A 68 4.41 -19.30 -14.49
C ALA A 68 5.49 -18.27 -14.20
N LEU A 69 5.10 -17.13 -13.66
CA LEU A 69 5.98 -16.08 -13.17
C LEU A 69 5.26 -15.41 -12.01
N ASN A 70 5.87 -15.46 -10.83
CA ASN A 70 5.49 -14.61 -9.72
C ASN A 70 6.74 -13.88 -9.21
N TRP A 71 6.52 -12.82 -8.46
CA TRP A 71 7.57 -12.09 -7.77
C TRP A 71 7.52 -12.33 -6.27
N GLN A 72 8.69 -12.34 -5.65
CA GLN A 72 8.84 -12.30 -4.21
C GLN A 72 9.94 -11.34 -3.82
N LEU A 73 9.87 -10.90 -2.57
CA LEU A 73 11.00 -10.24 -1.94
C LEU A 73 11.83 -11.32 -1.23
N SER A 74 13.11 -11.38 -1.55
CA SER A 74 14.07 -12.25 -0.86
C SER A 74 14.68 -11.54 0.36
N SER A 75 14.91 -10.23 0.25
CA SER A 75 15.36 -9.37 1.36
C SER A 75 14.87 -7.94 1.15
N PRO A 76 14.94 -7.04 2.15
CA PRO A 76 14.39 -5.68 2.03
C PRO A 76 14.94 -4.83 0.86
N VAL A 77 16.06 -5.25 0.26
CA VAL A 77 16.72 -4.62 -0.91
C VAL A 77 16.84 -5.55 -2.13
N GLN A 78 16.20 -6.73 -2.10
CA GLN A 78 16.32 -7.74 -3.15
C GLN A 78 14.96 -8.31 -3.55
N PHE A 79 14.58 -8.10 -4.81
CA PHE A 79 13.46 -8.79 -5.45
C PHE A 79 13.95 -10.00 -6.21
N CYS A 80 13.24 -11.11 -6.10
CA CYS A 80 13.49 -12.32 -6.86
C CYS A 80 12.21 -12.80 -7.52
N THR A 81 12.32 -13.55 -8.60
CA THR A 81 11.20 -14.36 -9.06
C THR A 81 10.90 -15.46 -8.03
N SER A 82 9.62 -15.79 -7.87
CA SER A 82 9.14 -16.92 -7.08
C SER A 82 8.38 -17.86 -8.00
N GLY A 83 8.90 -19.07 -8.20
CA GLY A 83 8.24 -20.05 -9.07
C GLY A 83 8.17 -19.63 -10.53
N LEU A 84 9.13 -18.85 -11.03
CA LEU A 84 9.28 -18.67 -12.47
C LEU A 84 9.62 -20.03 -13.10
N LYS A 85 8.72 -20.51 -13.95
CA LYS A 85 8.84 -21.77 -14.67
C LYS A 85 8.94 -21.50 -16.15
N VAL A 86 10.03 -21.95 -16.75
CA VAL A 86 10.23 -21.90 -18.21
C VAL A 86 10.01 -23.28 -18.80
N GLY A 87 9.40 -23.30 -19.98
CA GLY A 87 9.26 -24.49 -20.81
C GLY A 87 9.66 -24.20 -22.24
N THR A 88 9.52 -25.20 -23.09
CA THR A 88 9.65 -25.03 -24.54
C THR A 88 8.47 -25.70 -25.26
N THR A 89 8.30 -25.40 -26.53
CA THR A 89 7.41 -26.12 -27.45
C THR A 89 8.18 -27.11 -28.33
N SER A 90 9.52 -27.12 -28.26
CA SER A 90 10.38 -28.01 -29.05
C SER A 90 10.23 -29.47 -28.65
N SER A 91 10.14 -30.38 -29.62
CA SER A 91 10.19 -31.82 -29.37
C SER A 91 11.59 -32.34 -29.06
N THR A 92 12.64 -31.59 -29.43
CA THR A 92 14.04 -31.89 -29.11
C THR A 92 14.58 -30.92 -28.05
N PRO A 93 15.57 -31.35 -27.22
CA PRO A 93 16.17 -30.47 -26.23
C PRO A 93 16.79 -29.22 -26.86
N VAL A 94 16.39 -28.05 -26.39
CA VAL A 94 16.95 -26.75 -26.79
C VAL A 94 17.17 -25.87 -25.55
N PRO A 95 18.17 -24.97 -25.57
CA PRO A 95 18.32 -23.97 -24.52
C PRO A 95 17.06 -23.11 -24.41
N TRP A 96 16.60 -22.84 -23.19
CA TRP A 96 15.56 -21.86 -22.97
C TRP A 96 16.15 -20.44 -23.03
N VAL A 97 15.38 -19.49 -23.53
CA VAL A 97 15.78 -18.10 -23.68
C VAL A 97 14.72 -17.20 -23.07
N LEU A 98 15.13 -16.29 -22.19
CA LEU A 98 14.30 -15.23 -21.63
C LEU A 98 14.82 -13.86 -22.07
N SER A 99 13.90 -12.91 -22.20
CA SER A 99 14.22 -11.50 -22.43
C SER A 99 13.69 -10.69 -21.26
N ILE A 100 14.58 -9.89 -20.67
CA ILE A 100 14.28 -8.98 -19.57
C ILE A 100 14.38 -7.56 -20.09
N ASP A 101 13.28 -6.82 -20.01
CA ASP A 101 13.32 -5.38 -20.19
C ASP A 101 13.76 -4.71 -18.90
N THR A 102 15.03 -4.32 -18.84
CA THR A 102 15.57 -3.70 -17.64
C THR A 102 14.96 -2.33 -17.39
N LYS A 103 14.38 -1.64 -18.38
CA LYS A 103 13.76 -0.31 -18.19
C LYS A 103 12.41 -0.38 -17.48
N GLN A 104 11.84 -1.58 -17.37
CA GLN A 104 10.58 -1.79 -16.69
C GLN A 104 10.75 -2.10 -15.21
N ALA A 105 9.66 -1.95 -14.48
CA ALA A 105 9.49 -2.51 -13.15
C ALA A 105 9.71 -4.03 -13.12
N PRO A 106 10.40 -4.61 -12.13
CA PRO A 106 11.06 -3.95 -10.99
C PRO A 106 12.52 -3.52 -11.26
N PHE A 107 13.03 -3.69 -12.48
CA PHE A 107 14.45 -3.58 -12.81
C PHE A 107 15.01 -2.15 -12.85
N ASN A 108 14.26 -1.16 -13.36
CA ASN A 108 14.64 0.27 -13.40
C ASN A 108 16.04 0.60 -13.94
N GLY A 109 16.45 -0.08 -15.00
CA GLY A 109 17.77 -0.01 -15.60
C GLY A 109 18.80 -0.94 -14.96
N ALA A 110 18.51 -1.53 -13.80
CA ALA A 110 19.39 -2.51 -13.18
C ALA A 110 19.22 -3.89 -13.83
N ALA A 111 20.35 -4.57 -14.04
CA ALA A 111 20.36 -5.95 -14.49
C ALA A 111 20.20 -6.90 -13.28
N PRO A 112 19.64 -8.11 -13.48
CA PRO A 112 19.68 -9.15 -12.47
C PRO A 112 21.11 -9.44 -12.03
N THR A 113 21.30 -9.61 -10.73
CA THR A 113 22.60 -9.93 -10.14
C THR A 113 22.77 -11.43 -9.88
N GLN A 114 21.66 -12.17 -9.89
CA GLN A 114 21.67 -13.61 -9.71
C GLN A 114 20.64 -14.25 -10.65
N VAL A 115 21.07 -15.31 -11.33
CA VAL A 115 20.23 -16.12 -12.22
C VAL A 115 20.56 -17.58 -11.97
N GLU A 116 19.56 -18.32 -11.52
CA GLU A 116 19.65 -19.76 -11.26
C GLU A 116 18.59 -20.52 -12.07
N PRO A 117 18.88 -21.73 -12.60
CA PRO A 117 20.22 -22.31 -12.66
C PRO A 117 21.12 -21.49 -13.59
N THR A 118 22.44 -21.76 -13.53
CA THR A 118 23.46 -21.07 -14.34
C THR A 118 23.02 -20.85 -15.78
N ALA A 119 23.14 -19.61 -16.24
CA ALA A 119 22.76 -19.17 -17.57
C ALA A 119 23.82 -18.20 -18.12
N THR A 120 23.82 -18.02 -19.43
CA THR A 120 24.60 -16.98 -20.10
C THR A 120 23.75 -15.73 -20.27
N LEU A 121 24.37 -14.56 -20.07
CA LEU A 121 23.73 -13.26 -20.15
C LEU A 121 24.31 -12.47 -21.32
N SER A 122 23.47 -11.79 -22.08
CA SER A 122 23.91 -10.85 -23.13
C SER A 122 23.06 -9.59 -23.15
N GLY A 123 23.71 -8.42 -23.32
CA GLY A 123 23.09 -7.11 -23.17
C GLY A 123 23.28 -6.51 -21.76
N PRO A 124 22.48 -5.50 -21.37
CA PRO A 124 21.31 -4.97 -22.08
C PRO A 124 21.68 -4.31 -23.42
N ASN A 125 20.84 -4.47 -24.46
CA ASN A 125 21.01 -3.72 -25.71
C ASN A 125 20.56 -2.25 -25.56
N ALA A 126 20.66 -1.44 -26.62
CA ALA A 126 20.23 -0.03 -26.59
C ALA A 126 18.75 0.17 -26.17
N ASN A 127 17.92 -0.84 -26.40
CA ASN A 127 16.52 -0.83 -25.99
C ASN A 127 16.33 -1.20 -24.52
N GLY A 128 17.37 -1.64 -23.80
CA GLY A 128 17.29 -2.08 -22.41
C GLY A 128 16.98 -3.57 -22.26
N ILE A 129 17.06 -4.36 -23.33
CA ILE A 129 16.75 -5.79 -23.28
C ILE A 129 18.00 -6.59 -22.94
N LEU A 130 17.98 -7.26 -21.80
CA LEU A 130 18.93 -8.30 -21.40
C LEU A 130 18.38 -9.67 -21.83
N THR A 131 19.21 -10.47 -22.47
CA THR A 131 18.86 -11.84 -22.86
C THR A 131 19.53 -12.83 -21.90
N ILE A 132 18.74 -13.77 -21.39
CA ILE A 132 19.21 -14.88 -20.55
C ILE A 132 19.03 -16.18 -21.34
N THR A 133 20.12 -16.92 -21.54
CA THR A 133 20.07 -18.23 -22.20
C THR A 133 20.53 -19.31 -21.23
N GLY A 134 19.65 -20.28 -20.95
CA GLY A 134 19.94 -21.39 -20.06
C GLY A 134 21.14 -22.20 -20.52
N ALA A 135 22.03 -22.56 -19.59
CA ALA A 135 23.13 -23.48 -19.90
C ALA A 135 22.62 -24.90 -20.20
N ASN A 136 21.49 -25.27 -19.61
CA ASN A 136 20.83 -26.55 -19.84
C ASN A 136 19.74 -26.43 -20.91
N SER A 137 19.60 -27.49 -21.70
CA SER A 137 18.52 -27.63 -22.67
C SER A 137 17.32 -28.37 -22.08
N ILE A 138 16.11 -27.96 -22.48
CA ILE A 138 14.85 -28.60 -22.11
C ILE A 138 14.05 -28.96 -23.37
N SER A 139 13.20 -29.97 -23.27
CA SER A 139 12.25 -30.38 -24.31
C SER A 139 10.81 -30.04 -23.90
N GLY A 140 9.84 -30.19 -24.80
CA GLY A 140 8.47 -29.69 -24.62
C GLY A 140 7.67 -30.34 -23.48
N ALA A 141 8.12 -31.50 -23.00
CA ALA A 141 7.56 -32.17 -21.82
C ALA A 141 8.21 -31.72 -20.49
N GLN A 142 9.28 -30.93 -20.55
CA GLN A 142 10.07 -30.52 -19.40
C GLN A 142 9.85 -29.05 -19.07
N THR A 143 10.01 -28.74 -17.78
CA THR A 143 9.99 -27.38 -17.26
C THR A 143 11.21 -27.17 -16.39
N GLN A 144 11.77 -25.96 -16.40
CA GLN A 144 12.87 -25.57 -15.53
C GLN A 144 12.38 -24.46 -14.60
N ASP A 145 12.64 -24.64 -13.30
CA ASP A 145 12.50 -23.56 -12.32
C ASP A 145 13.69 -22.62 -12.47
N VAL A 146 13.40 -21.33 -12.66
CA VAL A 146 14.41 -20.28 -12.84
C VAL A 146 14.21 -19.22 -11.76
N THR A 147 15.27 -18.89 -11.03
CA THR A 147 15.27 -17.79 -10.06
C THR A 147 16.09 -16.64 -10.61
N ILE A 148 15.48 -15.47 -10.73
CA ILE A 148 16.13 -14.24 -11.20
C ILE A 148 16.00 -13.23 -10.08
N CYS A 149 17.11 -12.80 -9.51
CA CYS A 149 17.12 -11.78 -8.47
C CYS A 149 17.75 -10.48 -8.96
N LEU A 150 17.07 -9.40 -8.66
CA LEU A 150 17.57 -8.04 -8.75
C LEU A 150 18.05 -7.61 -7.37
N TYR A 151 19.31 -7.19 -7.28
CA TYR A 151 19.86 -6.53 -6.09
C TYR A 151 20.07 -5.05 -6.38
N THR A 152 19.36 -4.18 -5.67
CA THR A 152 19.70 -2.76 -5.65
C THR A 152 20.58 -2.53 -4.42
N GLY A 153 21.80 -2.00 -4.60
CA GLY A 153 22.69 -1.60 -3.49
C GLY A 153 22.15 -0.43 -2.65
N GLY A 154 20.83 -0.24 -2.65
CA GLY A 154 20.05 0.85 -2.07
C GLY A 154 18.56 0.53 -2.18
N MET A 155 17.71 1.50 -1.84
CA MET A 155 16.26 1.37 -1.88
C MET A 155 15.79 1.04 -3.31
N PRO A 156 15.01 -0.04 -3.53
CA PRO A 156 14.35 -0.24 -4.81
C PRO A 156 13.44 0.97 -5.07
N PRO A 157 13.50 1.60 -6.25
CA PRO A 157 12.61 2.72 -6.54
C PRO A 157 11.15 2.26 -6.43
N ALA A 158 10.27 3.13 -5.93
CA ALA A 158 8.84 2.81 -5.81
C ALA A 158 8.30 2.45 -7.20
N VAL A 159 7.87 1.20 -7.38
CA VAL A 159 7.56 0.58 -8.68
C VAL A 159 6.31 1.16 -9.34
N ALA A 160 5.44 1.78 -8.55
CA ALA A 160 4.24 2.45 -9.03
C ALA A 160 4.06 3.76 -8.27
N THR A 161 3.39 4.74 -8.91
CA THR A 161 3.01 5.99 -8.27
C THR A 161 2.22 5.70 -7.00
N ALA A 162 2.63 6.30 -5.89
CA ALA A 162 1.89 6.25 -4.65
C ALA A 162 0.45 6.75 -4.89
N GLY A 163 -0.54 5.95 -4.51
CA GLY A 163 -1.94 6.33 -4.70
C GLY A 163 -2.92 5.18 -4.48
N PRO A 164 -4.23 5.44 -4.70
CA PRO A 164 -5.29 4.48 -4.41
C PRO A 164 -5.18 3.14 -5.14
N SER A 165 -4.47 3.10 -6.27
CA SER A 165 -4.21 1.87 -7.03
C SER A 165 -3.09 1.01 -6.45
N THR A 166 -2.31 1.52 -5.48
CA THR A 166 -1.16 0.84 -4.91
C THR A 166 -1.30 0.56 -3.42
N TYR A 167 -2.01 1.44 -2.70
CA TYR A 167 -2.39 1.23 -1.31
C TYR A 167 -3.65 2.04 -0.95
N THR A 168 -4.28 1.71 0.17
CA THR A 168 -5.29 2.54 0.82
C THR A 168 -4.90 2.83 2.26
N VAL A 169 -5.24 4.03 2.73
CA VAL A 169 -5.14 4.42 4.14
C VAL A 169 -6.53 4.31 4.75
N GLY A 170 -6.64 3.51 5.80
CA GLY A 170 -7.85 3.40 6.63
C GLY A 170 -8.01 4.62 7.53
N ALA A 171 -9.20 4.81 8.05
CA ALA A 171 -9.47 5.89 8.99
C ALA A 171 -8.62 5.73 10.26
N PHE A 172 -8.13 6.85 10.78
CA PHE A 172 -7.50 6.90 12.08
C PHE A 172 -8.57 7.01 13.18
N GLY A 173 -8.34 6.33 14.30
CA GLY A 173 -9.18 6.38 15.49
C GLY A 173 -8.34 6.57 16.74
N ILE A 174 -8.91 7.21 17.76
CA ILE A 174 -8.29 7.29 19.09
C ILE A 174 -8.44 5.95 19.80
N THR A 175 -7.32 5.31 20.12
CA THR A 175 -7.23 3.96 20.71
C THR A 175 -7.05 3.95 22.21
N SER A 176 -6.44 4.98 22.79
CA SER A 176 -6.34 5.14 24.24
C SER A 176 -6.55 6.61 24.61
N TYR A 177 -7.16 6.82 25.78
CA TYR A 177 -7.28 8.12 26.41
C TYR A 177 -7.22 7.92 27.93
N ASN A 178 -6.32 8.62 28.62
CA ASN A 178 -6.16 8.45 30.08
C ASN A 178 -7.09 9.34 30.92
N GLY A 179 -7.98 10.11 30.29
CA GLY A 179 -8.91 11.01 31.00
C GLY A 179 -8.34 12.41 31.27
N PHE A 180 -7.09 12.69 30.92
CA PHE A 180 -6.44 13.96 31.21
C PHE A 180 -5.91 14.61 29.93
N ASP A 181 -4.71 14.24 29.51
CA ASP A 181 -3.97 14.92 28.44
C ASP A 181 -3.15 13.98 27.56
N TYR A 182 -3.44 12.68 27.62
CA TYR A 182 -2.78 11.67 26.81
C TYR A 182 -3.80 10.93 25.95
N ALA A 183 -3.62 10.98 24.63
CA ALA A 183 -4.35 10.17 23.69
C ALA A 183 -3.40 9.50 22.70
N CYS A 184 -3.63 8.22 22.42
CA CYS A 184 -3.04 7.54 21.28
C CYS A 184 -4.04 7.37 20.16
N ILE A 185 -3.52 7.35 18.94
CA ILE A 185 -4.25 7.04 17.73
C ILE A 185 -3.72 5.77 17.09
N SER A 186 -4.57 5.15 16.28
CA SER A 186 -4.16 4.12 15.35
C SER A 186 -4.91 4.27 14.03
N GLY A 187 -4.23 4.01 12.93
CA GLY A 187 -4.80 3.85 11.60
C GLY A 187 -4.07 2.74 10.87
N THR A 188 -4.58 2.33 9.72
CA THR A 188 -3.99 1.24 8.93
C THR A 188 -3.62 1.70 7.53
N VAL A 189 -2.55 1.19 6.98
CA VAL A 189 -2.25 1.29 5.54
C VAL A 189 -2.27 -0.12 4.98
N THR A 190 -3.00 -0.36 3.89
CA THR A 190 -3.11 -1.67 3.24
C THR A 190 -2.64 -1.59 1.81
N GLY A 191 -1.73 -2.48 1.41
CA GLY A 191 -1.13 -2.47 0.08
C GLY A 191 -1.81 -3.42 -0.89
N TYR A 192 -1.79 -3.06 -2.17
CA TYR A 192 -2.34 -3.83 -3.28
C TYR A 192 -1.33 -4.07 -4.40
N SER A 193 -0.25 -3.29 -4.43
CA SER A 193 0.81 -3.43 -5.42
C SER A 193 1.58 -4.74 -5.23
N GLU A 194 1.83 -5.48 -6.30
CA GLU A 194 2.69 -6.68 -6.27
C GLU A 194 4.11 -6.35 -5.75
N PHE A 195 4.56 -5.11 -5.99
CA PHE A 195 5.83 -4.58 -5.53
C PHE A 195 5.66 -3.60 -4.38
N TYR A 196 6.74 -3.35 -3.63
CA TYR A 196 6.73 -2.32 -2.60
C TYR A 196 6.47 -0.94 -3.19
N VAL A 197 5.54 -0.24 -2.56
CA VAL A 197 5.32 1.17 -2.77
C VAL A 197 5.54 1.91 -1.46
N GLY A 198 6.17 3.08 -1.56
CA GLY A 198 6.08 4.06 -0.51
C GLY A 198 4.64 4.51 -0.37
N TRP A 199 4.22 4.86 0.84
CA TRP A 199 2.88 5.37 1.10
C TRP A 199 2.94 6.65 1.91
N THR A 200 1.84 7.40 1.84
CA THR A 200 1.66 8.64 2.59
C THR A 200 0.31 8.55 3.29
N ALA A 201 0.30 8.86 4.59
CA ALA A 201 -0.92 8.94 5.38
C ALA A 201 -1.02 10.34 5.97
N THR A 202 -2.20 10.94 5.81
CA THR A 202 -2.52 12.25 6.37
C THR A 202 -3.62 12.11 7.41
N LEU A 203 -3.40 12.75 8.56
CA LEU A 203 -4.34 12.85 9.66
C LEU A 203 -4.58 14.32 9.97
N ASP A 204 -5.85 14.69 10.15
CA ASP A 204 -6.22 15.94 10.80
C ASP A 204 -6.64 15.66 12.26
N TRP A 205 -5.82 16.12 13.20
CA TRP A 205 -6.04 15.92 14.64
C TRP A 205 -7.25 16.70 15.16
N ASP A 206 -7.53 17.88 14.60
CA ASP A 206 -8.73 18.65 14.95
C ASP A 206 -9.99 17.91 14.51
N ALA A 207 -10.01 17.44 13.26
CA ALA A 207 -11.13 16.68 12.73
C ALA A 207 -11.37 15.39 13.52
N LEU A 208 -10.30 14.67 13.89
CA LEU A 208 -10.41 13.42 14.66
C LEU A 208 -10.96 13.66 16.07
N LEU A 209 -10.46 14.67 16.78
CA LEU A 209 -10.94 15.03 18.11
C LEU A 209 -12.38 15.55 18.06
N ALA A 210 -12.70 16.41 17.08
CA ALA A 210 -14.04 16.94 16.89
C ALA A 210 -15.06 15.83 16.60
N ALA A 211 -14.69 14.84 15.79
CA ALA A 211 -15.56 13.71 15.49
C ALA A 211 -15.80 12.81 16.72
N LYS A 212 -14.79 12.61 17.58
CA LYS A 212 -14.92 11.72 18.74
C LYS A 212 -15.59 12.38 19.96
N TYR A 213 -15.24 13.62 20.27
CA TYR A 213 -15.66 14.29 21.50
C TYR A 213 -16.56 15.50 21.28
N GLY A 214 -16.66 16.01 20.04
CA GLY A 214 -17.32 17.28 19.74
C GLY A 214 -16.42 18.49 20.02
N ARG A 215 -16.47 19.50 19.16
CA ARG A 215 -15.70 20.74 19.36
C ARG A 215 -16.13 21.44 20.65
N GLY A 216 -15.16 21.81 21.48
CA GLY A 216 -15.39 22.60 22.70
C GLY A 216 -15.62 21.79 23.98
N SER A 217 -15.67 20.46 23.91
CA SER A 217 -15.66 19.59 25.09
C SER A 217 -14.37 19.77 25.90
N THR A 218 -14.39 19.33 27.16
CA THR A 218 -13.21 19.38 28.03
C THR A 218 -12.07 18.53 27.46
N GLU A 219 -12.37 17.33 26.98
CA GLU A 219 -11.43 16.39 26.36
C GLU A 219 -10.83 16.98 25.09
N TYR A 220 -11.66 17.56 24.21
CA TYR A 220 -11.21 18.23 23.00
C TYR A 220 -10.22 19.35 23.33
N LYS A 221 -10.56 20.23 24.27
CA LYS A 221 -9.72 21.37 24.66
C LYS A 221 -8.40 20.93 25.29
N ALA A 222 -8.41 19.84 26.07
CA ALA A 222 -7.22 19.29 26.69
C ALA A 222 -6.26 18.67 25.66
N LEU A 223 -6.78 17.99 24.64
CA LEU A 223 -5.98 17.24 23.66
C LEU A 223 -5.55 18.06 22.45
N ILE A 224 -6.33 19.05 22.00
CA ILE A 224 -6.02 19.80 20.77
C ILE A 224 -4.74 20.63 20.88
N VAL A 225 -4.38 21.04 22.10
CA VAL A 225 -3.14 21.78 22.38
C VAL A 225 -1.91 20.87 22.49
N LYS A 226 -2.10 19.56 22.55
CA LYS A 226 -1.05 18.56 22.68
C LYS A 226 -0.72 17.97 21.31
N PRO A 227 0.50 18.16 20.80
CA PRO A 227 0.86 17.62 19.51
C PRO A 227 1.07 16.11 19.58
N LEU A 228 0.63 15.39 18.53
CA LEU A 228 1.00 13.99 18.35
C LEU A 228 2.51 13.86 18.06
N GLY A 229 3.17 12.95 18.78
CA GLY A 229 4.55 12.55 18.62
C GLY A 229 4.72 11.02 18.57
N SER A 230 5.97 10.57 18.59
CA SER A 230 6.34 9.14 18.64
C SER A 230 5.65 8.30 17.56
N TRP A 231 5.60 8.83 16.34
CA TRP A 231 4.95 8.16 15.22
C TRP A 231 5.69 6.88 14.85
N ALA A 232 4.95 5.79 14.74
CA ALA A 232 5.49 4.48 14.39
C ALA A 232 4.59 3.79 13.36
N ALA A 233 5.21 3.06 12.42
CA ALA A 233 4.55 2.11 11.55
C ALA A 233 5.01 0.70 11.93
N THR A 234 4.07 -0.20 12.13
CA THR A 234 4.33 -1.61 12.44
C THR A 234 3.72 -2.50 11.38
N SER A 235 4.45 -3.56 11.02
CA SER A 235 4.06 -4.55 10.00
C SER A 235 4.44 -5.95 10.48
N PRO A 236 3.93 -7.02 9.84
CA PRO A 236 4.37 -8.39 10.12
C PRO A 236 5.88 -8.62 9.94
N ARG A 237 6.58 -7.75 9.21
CA ARG A 237 8.03 -7.82 8.98
C ARG A 237 8.85 -7.01 9.99
N GLY A 238 8.21 -6.36 10.95
CA GLY A 238 8.83 -5.40 11.85
C GLY A 238 8.18 -4.02 11.77
N GLY A 239 8.68 -3.09 12.56
CA GLY A 239 8.21 -1.71 12.57
C GLY A 239 9.31 -0.74 12.95
N GLY A 240 9.04 0.55 12.74
CA GLY A 240 10.00 1.61 12.96
C GLY A 240 9.33 2.96 13.20
N THR A 241 10.14 3.89 13.69
CA THR A 241 9.75 5.30 13.82
C THR A 241 9.53 5.88 12.43
N MET A 242 8.49 6.70 12.28
CA MET A 242 8.16 7.36 11.03
C MET A 242 8.59 8.82 11.03
N ALA A 243 9.00 9.31 9.85
CA ALA A 243 9.11 10.73 9.59
C ALA A 243 7.70 11.31 9.35
N VAL A 244 7.37 12.40 10.06
CA VAL A 244 6.07 13.07 9.95
C VAL A 244 6.28 14.58 9.85
N THR A 245 5.63 15.19 8.87
CA THR A 245 5.57 16.64 8.73
C THR A 245 4.26 17.15 9.33
N ARG A 246 4.32 18.22 10.13
CA ARG A 246 3.16 18.84 10.76
C ARG A 246 2.90 20.22 10.16
N SER A 247 1.66 20.46 9.75
CA SER A 247 1.14 21.78 9.35
C SER A 247 -0.13 22.07 10.16
N GLY A 248 -0.01 22.89 11.21
CA GLY A 248 -1.09 23.11 12.17
C GLY A 248 -1.49 21.80 12.88
N ASN A 249 -2.75 21.38 12.70
CA ASN A 249 -3.28 20.11 13.23
C ASN A 249 -3.23 18.96 12.22
N VAL A 250 -2.70 19.21 11.03
CA VAL A 250 -2.55 18.20 9.98
C VAL A 250 -1.16 17.58 10.05
N TYR A 251 -1.13 16.26 10.19
CA TYR A 251 0.07 15.42 10.25
C TYR A 251 0.14 14.59 8.98
N THR A 252 1.26 14.65 8.27
CA THR A 252 1.50 13.82 7.08
C THR A 252 2.73 12.98 7.31
N GLY A 253 2.52 11.67 7.46
CA GLY A 253 3.58 10.68 7.63
C GLY A 253 3.82 9.91 6.35
N THR A 254 5.08 9.54 6.12
CA THR A 254 5.47 8.69 4.99
C THR A 254 6.11 7.40 5.47
N GLY A 255 5.72 6.29 4.86
CA GLY A 255 6.43 5.01 4.95
C GLY A 255 7.17 4.78 3.65
N ASN A 256 8.50 4.74 3.70
CA ASN A 256 9.33 4.64 2.49
C ASN A 256 10.68 3.95 2.67
N ASP A 257 11.04 3.51 3.88
CA ASP A 257 12.35 2.94 4.09
C ASP A 257 12.35 1.41 3.89
N GLY A 258 12.98 0.99 2.81
CA GLY A 258 13.30 -0.41 2.56
C GLY A 258 14.24 -1.03 3.61
N TRP A 259 14.67 -0.31 4.65
CA TRP A 259 15.50 -0.85 5.74
C TRP A 259 14.70 -1.15 7.02
N THR A 260 13.61 -0.42 7.32
CA THR A 260 12.84 -0.58 8.58
C THR A 260 11.34 -0.81 8.38
N SER A 261 11.00 -1.64 7.38
CA SER A 261 9.66 -2.25 7.28
C SER A 261 8.48 -1.31 6.99
N SER A 262 8.72 -0.08 6.52
CA SER A 262 7.63 0.88 6.24
C SER A 262 7.13 0.90 4.79
N GLY A 263 7.71 0.18 3.82
CA GLY A 263 7.09 -0.02 2.50
C GLY A 263 5.93 -1.03 2.55
N ILE A 264 4.94 -0.92 1.66
CA ILE A 264 3.78 -1.84 1.63
C ILE A 264 3.61 -2.53 0.28
N LYS A 265 3.16 -3.79 0.28
CA LYS A 265 2.79 -4.56 -0.91
C LYS A 265 1.44 -5.25 -0.74
N SER A 266 1.00 -5.95 -1.77
CA SER A 266 -0.25 -6.68 -1.83
C SER A 266 -0.40 -7.67 -0.68
N GLY A 267 -1.56 -7.62 -0.03
CA GLY A 267 -1.91 -8.50 1.09
C GLY A 267 -1.30 -8.09 2.43
N GLU A 268 -0.61 -6.96 2.50
CA GLU A 268 -0.04 -6.46 3.75
C GLU A 268 -0.83 -5.30 4.31
N THR A 269 -0.90 -5.27 5.63
CA THR A 269 -1.43 -4.16 6.39
C THR A 269 -0.37 -3.70 7.40
N GLN A 270 -0.10 -2.40 7.39
CA GLN A 270 0.67 -1.73 8.42
C GLN A 270 -0.25 -1.00 9.38
N VAL A 271 0.12 -0.97 10.65
CA VAL A 271 -0.56 -0.19 11.68
C VAL A 271 0.29 1.03 12.01
N VAL A 272 -0.28 2.21 11.81
CA VAL A 272 0.33 3.51 12.12
C VAL A 272 -0.20 3.97 13.46
N THR A 273 0.68 4.32 14.38
CA THR A 273 0.32 4.81 15.72
C THR A 273 1.08 6.08 16.06
N ALA A 274 0.45 6.93 16.87
CA ALA A 274 1.08 8.09 17.48
C ALA A 274 0.38 8.41 18.80
N CYS A 275 1.04 9.12 19.70
CA CYS A 275 0.43 9.58 20.94
C CYS A 275 0.85 11.02 21.24
N THR A 276 0.03 11.74 22.00
CA THR A 276 0.31 13.10 22.50
C THR A 276 1.34 13.12 23.63
#